data_AF-T1CCB4-F1
#
_entry.id   AF-T1CCB4-F1
#
_cell.length_a   1.000
_cell.length_b   1.000
_cell.length_c   1.000
_cell.angle_alpha   90.00
_cell.angle_beta   90.00
_cell.angle_gamma   90.00
#
_symmetry.space_group_name_H-M   'P 1'
#
loop_
_entity.id
_entity.type
_entity.pdbx_description
1 polymer ?
#
loop_
_entity_poly.entity_id
_entity_poly.type
_entity_poly.pdbx_seq_one_letter_code
_entity_poly.pdbx_strand_id
1 'polypeptide(L)' 'RGEQHNSGVIGRTVQEIELPEGPPIGAIVRGEEVIMAHHDARVQANDHLILFLPDRRHIDAVERLFTRVAP' A
#
# COMPACT_ATOMS: atom_id res chain seq x y z
N ARG A 1 -9.39 -1.72 -9.75
CA ARG A 1 -9.94 -1.03 -8.57
C ARG A 1 -10.11 -2.10 -7.50
N GLY A 2 -9.34 -2.01 -6.40
CA GLY A 2 -9.36 -3.03 -5.35
C GLY A 2 -10.53 -2.81 -4.40
N GLU A 3 -11.25 -3.88 -4.09
CA GLU A 3 -12.23 -3.93 -2.99
C GLU A 3 -11.66 -4.81 -1.87
N GLN A 4 -12.19 -4.71 -0.64
CA GLN A 4 -11.66 -5.44 0.53
C GLN A 4 -11.51 -6.96 0.30
N HIS A 5 -12.40 -7.56 -0.49
CA HIS A 5 -12.38 -8.99 -0.78
C HIS A 5 -11.33 -9.41 -1.83
N ASN A 6 -10.71 -8.44 -2.53
CA ASN A 6 -9.88 -8.71 -3.70
C ASN A 6 -8.49 -8.05 -3.66
N SER A 7 -8.04 -7.63 -2.48
CA SER A 7 -6.80 -6.86 -2.31
C SER A 7 -5.93 -7.40 -1.19
N GLY A 8 -4.65 -7.63 -1.49
CA GLY A 8 -3.64 -8.00 -0.51
C GLY A 8 -3.26 -6.91 0.50
N VAL A 9 -3.80 -5.68 0.37
CA VAL A 9 -3.40 -4.52 1.19
C VAL A 9 -4.56 -3.80 1.86
N ILE A 10 -5.77 -3.80 1.28
CA ILE A 10 -6.90 -3.08 1.87
C ILE A 10 -7.28 -3.75 3.20
N GLY A 11 -7.50 -2.94 4.22
CA GLY A 11 -7.83 -3.40 5.56
C GLY A 11 -6.61 -3.78 6.40
N ARG A 12 -5.39 -3.74 5.84
CA ARG A 12 -4.14 -3.87 6.61
C ARG A 12 -3.63 -2.52 7.07
N THR A 13 -2.91 -2.51 8.17
CA THR A 13 -2.09 -1.39 8.62
C THR A 13 -0.81 -1.31 7.79
N VAL A 14 -0.18 -0.13 7.75
CA VAL A 14 1.10 0.07 7.04
C VAL A 14 2.17 -0.94 7.48
N GLN A 15 2.25 -1.28 8.76
CA GLN A 15 3.22 -2.26 9.27
C GLN A 15 2.94 -3.70 8.81
N GLU A 16 1.69 -4.04 8.53
CA GLU A 16 1.27 -5.38 8.07
C GLU A 16 1.51 -5.58 6.55
N ILE A 17 1.97 -4.55 5.84
CA ILE A 17 2.27 -4.62 4.41
C ILE A 17 3.74 -4.98 4.22
N GLU A 18 3.99 -6.21 3.73
CA GLU A 18 5.34 -6.69 3.43
C GLU A 18 5.85 -6.09 2.12
N LEU A 19 6.75 -5.12 2.22
CA LEU A 19 7.40 -4.49 1.07
C LEU A 19 8.77 -5.14 0.77
N PRO A 20 9.13 -5.34 -0.51
CA PRO A 20 10.29 -6.13 -0.93
C PRO A 20 11.67 -5.63 -0.47
N GLU A 21 11.81 -4.36 -0.04
CA GLU A 21 13.04 -3.84 0.60
C GLU A 21 12.76 -2.88 1.77
N GLY A 22 11.55 -2.94 2.34
CA GLY A 22 11.15 -2.07 3.44
C GLY A 22 11.18 -0.55 3.23
N PRO A 23 11.14 0.04 2.00
CA PRO A 23 10.96 1.48 1.92
C PRO A 23 9.64 1.87 2.57
N PRO A 24 9.62 2.90 3.43
CA PRO A 24 8.40 3.28 4.10
C PRO A 24 7.37 3.76 3.07
N ILE A 25 6.12 3.32 3.25
CA ILE A 25 4.99 4.10 2.74
C ILE A 25 5.13 5.48 3.37
N GLY A 26 5.26 6.52 2.55
CA GLY A 26 5.50 7.88 3.02
C GLY A 26 4.21 8.61 3.38
N ALA A 27 3.17 8.38 2.59
CA ALA A 27 1.86 8.99 2.80
C ALA A 27 0.72 8.15 2.21
N ILE A 28 -0.46 8.35 2.76
CA ILE A 28 -1.73 7.90 2.20
C ILE A 28 -2.49 9.15 1.78
N VAL A 29 -2.90 9.23 0.51
CA VAL A 29 -3.84 10.26 0.05
C VAL A 29 -5.24 9.66 0.01
N ARG A 30 -6.16 10.25 0.78
CA ARG A 30 -7.56 9.81 0.89
C ARG A 30 -8.48 10.96 0.55
N GLY A 31 -9.04 10.92 -0.67
CA GLY A 31 -9.76 12.07 -1.21
C GLY A 31 -8.82 13.26 -1.35
N GLU A 32 -9.08 14.33 -0.60
CA GLU A 32 -8.28 15.56 -0.58
C GLU A 32 -7.29 15.62 0.60
N GLU A 33 -7.31 14.62 1.49
CA GLU A 33 -6.48 14.57 2.68
C GLU A 33 -5.16 13.85 2.42
N VAL A 34 -4.07 14.39 2.96
CA VAL A 34 -2.76 13.74 3.03
C VAL A 34 -2.52 13.27 4.46
N ILE A 35 -2.42 11.96 4.63
CA ILE A 35 -2.17 11.29 5.91
C ILE A 35 -0.72 10.81 5.90
N MET A 36 0.10 11.32 6.83
CA MET A 36 1.46 10.79 7.01
C MET A 36 1.37 9.34 7.45
N ALA A 37 2.01 8.45 6.70
CA ALA A 37 1.90 7.03 6.93
C ALA A 37 2.70 6.64 8.18
N HIS A 38 1.97 6.23 9.21
CA HIS A 38 2.50 5.63 10.43
C HIS A 38 2.16 4.15 10.49
N HIS A 39 2.84 3.40 11.35
CA HIS A 39 2.75 1.95 11.49
C HIS A 39 1.32 1.42 11.68
N ASP A 40 0.47 2.19 12.35
CA ASP A 40 -0.92 1.88 12.69
C ASP A 40 -1.96 2.37 11.66
N ALA A 41 -1.54 3.20 10.70
CA ALA A 41 -2.43 3.75 9.68
C ALA A 41 -3.03 2.61 8.84
N ARG A 42 -4.36 2.48 8.85
CA ARG A 42 -5.07 1.41 8.12
C ARG A 42 -5.44 1.86 6.71
N VAL A 43 -5.05 1.05 5.74
CA VAL A 43 -5.35 1.24 4.31
C VAL A 43 -6.82 0.95 4.03
N GLN A 44 -7.47 1.85 3.30
CA GLN A 44 -8.86 1.78 2.90
C GLN A 44 -8.98 1.67 1.37
N ALA A 45 -10.17 1.26 0.91
CA ALA A 45 -10.46 1.27 -0.50
C ALA A 45 -10.37 2.71 -1.05
N ASN A 46 -9.78 2.86 -2.24
CA ASN A 46 -9.49 4.14 -2.90
C ASN A 46 -8.40 5.00 -2.26
N ASP A 47 -7.67 4.49 -1.26
CA ASP A 47 -6.44 5.14 -0.82
C ASP A 47 -5.38 5.11 -1.92
N HIS A 48 -4.68 6.23 -2.11
CA HIS A 48 -3.47 6.29 -2.93
C HIS A 48 -2.24 6.30 -2.03
N LEU A 49 -1.44 5.24 -2.12
CA LEU A 49 -0.22 5.07 -1.33
C LEU A 49 0.98 5.67 -2.06
N ILE A 50 1.68 6.59 -1.41
CA ILE A 50 2.93 7.16 -1.91
C ILE A 50 4.08 6.33 -1.32
N LEU A 51 4.80 5.62 -2.19
CA LEU A 51 5.93 4.77 -1.83
C LEU A 51 7.22 5.37 -2.39
N PHE A 52 8.32 5.27 -1.65
CA PHE A 52 9.64 5.67 -2.14
C PHE A 52 10.47 4.44 -2.49
N LEU A 53 10.60 4.11 -3.77
CA LEU A 53 11.43 2.97 -4.19
C LEU A 53 12.83 3.45 -4.58
N PRO A 54 13.89 3.14 -3.79
CA PRO A 54 15.26 3.51 -4.15
C PRO A 54 15.74 2.74 -5.39
N ASP A 55 15.14 1.58 -5.66
CA ASP A 55 15.45 0.73 -6.80
C ASP A 55 14.19 0.38 -7.60
N ARG A 56 14.24 0.68 -8.89
CA ARG A 56 13.14 0.44 -9.85
C ARG A 56 12.88 -1.04 -10.12
N ARG A 57 13.84 -1.94 -9.84
CA ARG A 57 13.67 -3.39 -10.01
C ARG A 57 12.53 -3.96 -9.16
N HIS A 58 12.11 -3.24 -8.12
CA HIS A 58 11.03 -3.66 -7.23
C HIS A 58 9.63 -3.26 -7.68
N ILE A 59 9.48 -2.49 -8.77
CA ILE A 59 8.17 -2.04 -9.26
C ILE A 59 7.22 -3.22 -9.46
N ASP A 60 7.65 -4.26 -10.18
CA ASP A 60 6.80 -5.43 -10.46
C ASP A 60 6.38 -6.17 -9.18
N ALA A 61 7.25 -6.23 -8.17
CA ALA A 61 6.94 -6.84 -6.89
C ALA A 61 5.89 -6.05 -6.11
N VAL A 62 5.99 -4.73 -6.15
CA VAL A 62 5.00 -3.82 -5.57
C VAL A 62 3.67 -3.94 -6.30
N GLU A 63 3.64 -3.90 -7.64
CA GLU A 63 2.42 -4.05 -8.44
C GLU A 63 1.66 -5.34 -8.11
N ARG A 64 2.38 -6.45 -7.87
CA ARG A 64 1.79 -7.72 -7.45
C ARG A 64 1.11 -7.65 -6.08
N LEU A 65 1.60 -6.86 -5.13
CA LEU A 65 0.95 -6.67 -3.82
C LEU A 65 -0.44 -6.03 -3.96
N PHE A 66 -0.58 -5.09 -4.90
CA PHE A 66 -1.81 -4.33 -5.12
C PHE A 66 -2.81 -5.00 -6.06
N THR A 67 -2.35 -5.97 -6.86
CA THR A 67 -3.19 -6.73 -7.80
C THR A 67 -3.55 -8.13 -7.31
N ARG A 68 -2.98 -8.59 -6.18
CA ARG A 68 -3.29 -9.90 -5.62
C ARG A 68 -4.71 -9.92 -5.05
N VAL A 69 -5.57 -10.61 -5.79
CA VAL A 69 -6.81 -11.23 -5.33
C VAL A 69 -6.46 -12.29 -4.29
N ALA A 70 -6.96 -12.16 -3.06
CA ALA A 70 -6.96 -13.30 -2.15
C ALA A 70 -7.87 -14.40 -2.75
N PRO A 71 -7.45 -15.67 -2.80
CA PRO A 71 -8.35 -16.75 -3.23
C PRO A 71 -9.54 -16.91 -2.29
#